data_AF-A0A326QA33-F1
#
_entry.id   AF-A0A326QA33-F1
#
_cell.length_a   1.000
_cell.length_b   1.000
_cell.length_c   1.000
_cell.angle_alpha   90.00
_cell.angle_beta   90.00
_cell.angle_gamma   90.00
#
_symmetry.space_group_name_H-M   'P 1'
#
loop_
_entity.id
_entity.type
_entity.pdbx_description
1 polymer ?
#
loop_
_entity_poly.entity_id
_entity_poly.type
_entity_poly.pdbx_seq_one_letter_code
_entity_poly.pdbx_strand_id
1 'polypeptide(L)' 'MPRTLRDPRQHAMLVSLQRRYRAAMHTGNVSAKQALYREAVYLGIQPALLHGGSDHTGGSGVTAS' A
#
# COMPACT_ATOMS: atom_id res chain seq x y z
N MET A 1 9.03 -15.08 -6.41
CA MET A 1 9.86 -14.39 -5.41
C MET A 1 9.24 -13.04 -5.10
N PRO A 2 8.56 -12.82 -3.97
CA PRO A 2 8.08 -11.49 -3.62
C PRO A 2 9.31 -10.60 -3.35
N ARG A 3 9.52 -9.58 -4.20
CA ARG A 3 10.60 -8.62 -3.98
C ARG A 3 10.28 -7.82 -2.72
N THR A 4 11.10 -7.99 -1.69
CA THR A 4 11.08 -7.16 -0.47
C THR A 4 11.28 -5.70 -0.84
N LEU A 5 10.55 -4.79 -0.19
CA LEU A 5 10.48 -3.32 -0.34
C LEU A 5 11.80 -2.55 -0.08
N ARG A 6 12.95 -3.16 -0.37
CA ARG A 6 14.29 -2.62 -0.14
C ARG A 6 14.75 -1.68 -1.27
N ASP A 7 13.97 -1.58 -2.35
CA ASP A 7 14.26 -0.72 -3.49
C ASP A 7 13.48 0.60 -3.37
N PRO A 8 14.16 1.77 -3.25
CA PRO A 8 13.50 3.07 -3.12
C PRO A 8 12.57 3.39 -4.29
N ARG A 9 12.82 2.82 -5.48
CA ARG A 9 11.92 2.98 -6.64
C ARG A 9 10.61 2.24 -6.44
N GLN A 10 10.64 1.02 -5.87
CA GLN A 10 9.42 0.28 -5.55
C GLN A 10 8.62 0.97 -4.44
N HIS A 11 9.30 1.57 -3.45
CA HIS A 11 8.62 2.32 -2.41
C HIS A 11 7.91 3.56 -2.97
N ALA A 12 8.58 4.36 -3.82
CA ALA A 12 7.96 5.50 -4.48
C ALA A 12 6.75 5.08 -5.33
N MET A 13 6.85 3.94 -6.01
CA MET A 13 5.75 3.37 -6.81
C MET A 13 4.56 2.94 -5.94
N LEU A 14 4.82 2.24 -4.82
CA LEU A 14 3.78 1.85 -3.86
C LEU A 14 3.05 3.07 -3.29
N VAL A 15 3.79 4.10 -2.88
CA VAL A 15 3.22 5.35 -2.36
C VAL A 15 2.35 6.05 -3.41
N SER A 16 2.75 6.03 -4.68
CA SER A 16 1.95 6.55 -5.79
C SER A 16 0.64 5.75 -5.97
N LEU A 17 0.73 4.42 -6.00
CA LEU A 17 -0.45 3.56 -6.11
C LEU A 17 -1.41 3.74 -4.92
N GLN A 18 -0.90 3.84 -3.69
CA GLN A 18 -1.71 4.08 -2.49
C GLN A 18 -2.48 5.40 -2.56
N ARG A 19 -1.86 6.49 -3.02
CA ARG A 19 -2.55 7.78 -3.20
C ARG A 19 -3.70 7.67 -4.20
N ARG A 20 -3.44 7.05 -5.36
CA ARG A 20 -4.47 6.82 -6.38
C ARG A 20 -5.61 5.93 -5.85
N TYR A 21 -5.27 4.91 -5.07
CA TYR A 21 -6.26 4.01 -4.47
C TYR A 21 -7.14 4.75 -3.46
N ARG A 22 -6.57 5.57 -2.57
CA ARG A 22 -7.33 6.39 -1.62
C ARG A 22 -8.26 7.39 -2.32
N ALA A 23 -7.83 8.00 -3.42
CA ALA A 23 -8.69 8.87 -4.23
C ALA A 23 -9.87 8.09 -4.85
N ALA A 24 -9.61 6.89 -5.36
CA ALA A 24 -10.65 6.00 -5.88
C ALA A 24 -11.61 5.52 -4.78
N MET A 25 -11.12 5.31 -3.55
CA MET A 25 -11.97 5.02 -2.38
C MET A 25 -12.90 6.20 -2.06
N HIS A 26 -12.36 7.42 -1.99
CA HIS A 26 -13.11 8.62 -1.61
C HIS A 26 -14.22 8.96 -2.61
N THR A 27 -14.01 8.64 -3.89
CA THR A 27 -14.98 8.85 -4.97
C THR A 27 -15.93 7.68 -5.17
N GLY A 28 -15.75 6.56 -4.45
CA GLY A 28 -16.53 5.34 -4.65
C GLY A 28 -16.31 4.67 -6.01
N ASN A 29 -15.24 5.02 -6.73
CA ASN A 29 -15.02 4.56 -8.10
C ASN A 29 -14.50 3.11 -8.11
N VAL A 30 -15.44 2.16 -8.27
CA VAL A 30 -15.16 0.71 -8.27
C VAL A 30 -14.23 0.31 -9.41
N SER A 31 -14.42 0.87 -10.61
CA SER A 31 -13.58 0.58 -11.79
C SER A 31 -12.13 1.02 -11.57
N ALA A 32 -11.93 2.20 -10.99
CA ALA A 32 -10.59 2.70 -10.67
C ALA A 32 -9.89 1.83 -9.62
N LYS A 33 -10.61 1.37 -8.60
CA LYS A 33 -10.07 0.44 -7.59
C LYS A 33 -9.64 -0.88 -8.22
N GLN A 34 -10.45 -1.44 -9.12
CA GLN A 34 -10.14 -2.70 -9.79
C GLN A 34 -8.95 -2.57 -10.75
N ALA A 35 -8.85 -1.44 -11.47
CA ALA A 35 -7.69 -1.13 -12.31
C ALA A 35 -6.39 -1.05 -11.49
N LEU A 36 -6.41 -0.36 -10.35
CA LEU A 36 -5.26 -0.25 -9.45
C LEU A 36 -4.86 -1.59 -8.83
N TYR A 37 -5.83 -2.45 -8.55
CA TYR A 37 -5.56 -3.84 -8.13
C TYR A 37 -4.79 -4.62 -9.18
N ARG A 38 -5.22 -4.56 -10.44
CA ARG A 38 -4.56 -5.23 -11.56
C ARG A 38 -3.16 -4.67 -11.80
N GLU A 39 -3.01 -3.35 -11.69
CA GLU A 39 -1.71 -2.66 -11.79
C GLU A 39 -0.75 -3.16 -10.70
N ALA A 40 -1.19 -3.26 -9.45
CA ALA A 40 -0.36 -3.79 -8.36
C ALA A 40 0.09 -5.23 -8.64
N VAL A 41 -0.81 -6.12 -9.07
CA VAL A 41 -0.47 -7.51 -9.42
C VAL A 41 0.55 -7.57 -10.55
N TYR A 42 0.36 -6.78 -11.62
CA TYR A 42 1.28 -6.71 -12.75
C TYR A 42 2.69 -6.26 -12.33
N LEU A 43 2.76 -5.36 -11.36
CA LEU A 43 4.03 -4.84 -10.81
C LEU A 43 4.67 -5.76 -9.76
N GLY A 44 4.04 -6.90 -9.45
CA GLY A 44 4.48 -7.80 -8.38
C GLY A 44 4.30 -7.21 -6.99
N ILE A 45 3.45 -6.21 -6.83
CA ILE A 45 3.07 -5.59 -5.56
C ILE A 45 1.84 -6.31 -5.04
N GLN A 46 1.88 -6.76 -3.78
CA GLN A 46 0.70 -7.35 -3.15
C GLN A 46 -0.41 -6.30 -3.03
N PRO A 47 -1.62 -6.52 -3.57
CA PRO A 47 -2.69 -5.52 -3.54
C PRO A 47 -3.16 -5.16 -2.12
N ALA A 48 -2.95 -6.05 -1.15
CA ALA A 48 -3.18 -5.76 0.26
C ALA A 48 -2.38 -4.53 0.75
N LEU A 49 -1.20 -4.27 0.16
CA LEU A 49 -0.37 -3.11 0.49
C LEU A 49 -0.97 -1.78 -0.01
N LEU A 50 -1.92 -1.80 -0.96
CA LEU A 50 -2.65 -0.60 -1.40
C LEU A 50 -3.57 -0.06 -0.30
N HIS A 51 -4.01 -0.94 0.61
CA HIS A 51 -4.79 -0.57 1.78
C HIS A 51 -3.94 -0.05 2.93
N GLY A 52 -2.61 -0.03 2.78
CA GLY A 52 -1.67 0.29 3.85
C GLY A 52 -1.99 1.62 4.58
N GLY A 53 -2.06 1.66 5.91
CA GLY A 53 -1.89 0.57 6.86
C GLY A 53 -2.30 0.94 8.29
N SER A 54 -2.84 -0.04 8.99
CA SER A 54 -3.02 -0.10 10.44
C SER A 54 -2.37 -1.42 10.88
N ASP A 55 -1.90 -1.51 12.13
CA ASP A 55 -1.61 -2.77 12.84
C ASP A 55 -0.45 -3.69 12.41
N HIS A 56 0.81 -3.21 12.41
CA HIS A 56 1.93 -4.01 12.97
C HIS A 56 3.16 -3.16 13.40
N THR A 57 2.97 -2.20 14.31
CA THR A 57 4.08 -1.72 15.17
C THR A 57 3.69 -1.95 16.62
N GLY A 58 3.81 -3.20 17.06
CA GLY A 58 3.99 -3.53 18.47
C GLY A 58 5.40 -3.10 18.88
N GLY A 59 5.58 -1.81 19.16
CA GLY A 59 6.72 -1.27 19.89
C GLY A 59 6.31 -1.00 21.33
N SER A 60 6.13 -2.07 22.11
CA SER A 60 6.07 -1.99 23.56
C SER A 60 7.41 -1.45 24.06
N GLY A 61 7.38 -0.27 24.67
CA GLY A 61 8.56 0.48 25.09
C GLY A 61 8.23 1.48 26.18
N VAL A 62 7.78 0.95 27.33
CA VAL A 62 8.04 1.39 28.71
C VAL A 62 7.59 2.78 29.20
N THR A 63 7.02 2.71 30.40
CA THR A 63 6.60 3.74 31.36
C THR A 63 7.73 4.66 31.87
N ALA A 64 7.31 5.77 32.49
CA ALA A 64 8.05 6.75 33.33
C ALA A 64 8.75 7.89 32.55
N SER A 65 8.66 9.17 32.90
CA SER A 65 8.39 9.84 34.18
C SER A 65 7.61 11.16 34.00
#